data_AF-A0A1B6KY72-F1
#
_entry.id   AF-A0A1B6KY72-F1
#
_cell.length_a   1.000
_cell.length_b   1.000
_cell.length_c   1.000
_cell.angle_alpha   90.00
_cell.angle_beta   90.00
_cell.angle_gamma   90.00
#
_symmetry.space_group_name_H-M   'P 1'
#
loop_
_entity.id
_entity.type
_entity.pdbx_description
1 polymer ?
#
loop_
_entity_poly.entity_id
_entity_poly.type
_entity_poly.pdbx_seq_one_letter_code
_entity_poly.pdbx_strand_id
1 'polypeptide(L)'
;MTNQGDETRLQTVTLHSSIFHPILRKWQSVQSITSDNIMYPVFVVDVDDAKWEVDSMPGVYRYGKNRIVAELKPLVDKGLKSILLFGVITHLSKDTCGSNADSKDNPVVLAIPMLRSSFPDLVIACDVCLCPYTIHGHCGILRDNGSVNNELSIKRIAEIAVSYAKAGCHIVAPSDMMDGRVLAIKNGLREVQLCSSVSLLSYSVKFASAFYGPFREASKSSPAFGDRKAYQLPPGSAGLAARAAGCGGGL
;
A
#
# COMPACT_ATOMS: atom_id res chain seq x y z
N MET A 1 -37.89 37.30 -50.21
CA MET A 1 -37.19 36.03 -49.91
C MET A 1 -36.56 36.19 -48.54
N THR A 2 -37.27 35.72 -47.53
CA THR A 2 -36.85 35.72 -46.12
C THR A 2 -35.74 34.70 -45.93
N ASN A 3 -34.57 35.16 -45.51
CA ASN A 3 -33.49 34.27 -45.06
C ASN A 3 -33.88 33.72 -43.67
N GLN A 4 -34.75 32.72 -43.68
CA GLN A 4 -34.98 31.81 -42.55
C GLN A 4 -33.83 30.79 -42.57
N GLY A 5 -32.82 31.00 -41.73
CA GLY A 5 -31.73 30.05 -41.65
C GLY A 5 -30.55 30.63 -40.89
N ASP A 6 -30.71 30.83 -39.59
CA ASP A 6 -29.89 30.15 -38.58
C ASP A 6 -30.38 30.53 -37.16
N GLU A 7 -31.68 30.33 -36.91
CA GLU A 7 -32.28 30.46 -35.59
C GLU A 7 -32.30 29.10 -34.87
N THR A 8 -31.30 28.26 -35.15
CA THR A 8 -31.04 27.02 -34.41
C THR A 8 -30.41 27.42 -33.08
N ARG A 9 -31.27 27.97 -32.21
CA ARG A 9 -31.10 28.13 -30.78
C ARG A 9 -30.04 27.15 -30.28
N LEU A 10 -28.95 27.68 -29.74
CA LEU A 10 -28.35 27.11 -28.54
C LEU A 10 -29.51 26.86 -27.56
N GLN A 11 -30.13 25.67 -27.63
CA GLN A 11 -30.98 25.19 -26.56
C GLN A 11 -30.03 25.12 -25.38
N THR A 12 -30.12 26.12 -24.52
CA THR A 12 -29.34 26.26 -23.31
C THR A 12 -29.41 24.94 -22.57
N VAL A 13 -28.28 24.24 -22.48
CA VAL A 13 -28.18 22.99 -21.73
C VAL A 13 -28.62 23.28 -20.31
N THR A 14 -29.84 22.89 -19.98
CA THR A 14 -30.46 23.21 -18.68
C THR A 14 -30.15 22.07 -17.72
N LEU A 15 -29.04 22.20 -17.00
CA LEU A 15 -28.61 21.18 -16.02
C LEU A 15 -29.45 21.20 -14.73
N HIS A 16 -30.11 22.31 -14.41
CA HIS A 16 -30.91 22.41 -13.17
C HIS A 16 -32.07 21.40 -13.12
N SER A 17 -32.63 20.99 -14.27
CA SER A 17 -33.70 19.99 -14.35
C SER A 17 -33.25 18.58 -13.91
N SER A 18 -31.95 18.28 -13.95
CA SER A 18 -31.42 16.99 -13.51
C SER A 18 -30.93 17.00 -12.06
N ILE A 19 -30.97 18.14 -11.35
CA ILE A 19 -30.43 18.27 -9.98
C ILE A 19 -31.34 19.01 -8.98
N PHE A 20 -32.53 19.48 -9.37
CA PHE A 20 -33.38 20.28 -8.48
C PHE A 20 -33.90 19.49 -7.27
N HIS A 21 -34.16 18.19 -7.42
CA HIS A 21 -34.66 17.32 -6.36
C HIS A 21 -33.53 16.52 -5.69
N PRO A 22 -33.54 16.30 -4.36
CA PRO A 22 -32.48 15.54 -3.67
C PRO A 22 -32.18 14.16 -4.27
N ILE A 23 -33.20 13.43 -4.70
CA ILE A 23 -33.02 12.12 -5.34
C ILE A 23 -32.37 12.24 -6.72
N LEU A 24 -32.71 13.27 -7.50
CA LEU A 24 -32.10 13.49 -8.80
C LEU A 24 -30.60 13.80 -8.65
N ARG A 25 -30.22 14.60 -7.64
CA ARG A 25 -28.80 14.78 -7.27
C ARG A 25 -28.12 13.47 -6.91
N LYS A 26 -28.80 12.62 -6.13
CA LYS A 26 -28.29 11.30 -5.74
C LYS A 26 -28.09 10.36 -6.94
N TRP A 27 -28.94 10.42 -7.96
CA TRP A 27 -28.76 9.65 -9.20
C TRP A 27 -27.59 10.14 -10.04
N GLN A 28 -27.31 11.45 -10.02
CA GLN A 28 -26.17 12.05 -10.73
C GLN A 28 -24.83 11.87 -9.99
N SER A 29 -24.87 11.61 -8.68
CA SER A 29 -23.69 11.24 -7.90
C SER A 29 -23.48 9.72 -7.94
N VAL A 30 -22.49 9.25 -8.71
CA VAL A 30 -22.09 7.84 -8.68
C VAL A 30 -21.12 7.58 -7.52
N GLN A 31 -21.36 6.44 -6.85
CA GLN A 31 -20.68 5.79 -5.71
C GLN A 31 -20.98 6.33 -4.31
N SER A 32 -21.89 5.64 -3.62
CA SER A 32 -21.85 5.55 -2.16
C SER A 32 -20.57 4.82 -1.74
N ILE A 33 -19.76 5.45 -0.89
CA ILE A 33 -18.63 4.77 -0.24
C ILE A 33 -19.20 3.86 0.86
N THR A 34 -18.94 2.58 0.75
CA THR A 34 -19.27 1.57 1.78
C THR A 34 -18.00 1.10 2.48
N SER A 35 -18.15 0.28 3.53
CA SER A 35 -17.02 -0.38 4.20
C SER A 35 -16.16 -1.21 3.25
N ASP A 36 -16.75 -1.71 2.15
CA ASP A 36 -16.06 -2.56 1.17
C ASP A 36 -15.07 -1.76 0.32
N ASN A 37 -15.19 -0.44 0.28
CA ASN A 37 -14.28 0.46 -0.42
C ASN A 37 -13.10 0.93 0.45
N ILE A 38 -13.07 0.55 1.74
CA ILE A 38 -12.10 1.07 2.71
C ILE A 38 -11.10 -0.03 3.09
N MET A 39 -9.81 0.30 2.95
CA MET A 39 -8.71 -0.47 3.51
C MET A 39 -7.99 0.37 4.55
N TYR A 40 -8.02 -0.07 5.80
CA TYR A 40 -7.49 0.71 6.93
C TYR A 40 -5.99 0.41 7.16
N PRO A 41 -5.10 1.41 7.05
CA PRO A 41 -3.67 1.25 7.37
C PRO A 41 -3.45 0.98 8.86
N VAL A 42 -2.62 -0.01 9.18
CA VAL A 42 -2.27 -0.37 10.57
C VAL A 42 -0.76 -0.51 10.70
N PHE A 43 -0.17 0.20 11.66
CA PHE A 43 1.26 0.12 11.95
C PHE A 43 1.51 -0.88 13.08
N VAL A 44 2.41 -1.83 12.85
CA VAL A 44 2.74 -2.89 13.81
C VAL A 44 4.21 -2.79 14.20
N VAL A 45 4.49 -2.79 15.50
CA VAL A 45 5.84 -2.69 16.07
C VAL A 45 6.26 -4.00 16.75
N ASP A 46 7.57 -4.19 16.84
CA ASP A 46 8.25 -5.30 17.52
C ASP A 46 8.34 -5.12 19.05
N VAL A 47 7.35 -4.43 19.62
CA VAL A 47 7.17 -4.26 21.07
C VAL A 47 5.79 -4.75 21.45
N ASP A 48 5.73 -5.90 22.13
CA ASP A 48 4.51 -6.70 22.26
C ASP A 48 3.28 -5.95 22.79
N ASP A 49 3.45 -5.12 23.83
CA ASP A 49 2.35 -4.40 24.49
C ASP A 49 2.17 -2.95 24.04
N ALA A 50 2.89 -2.54 22.99
CA ALA A 50 2.90 -1.14 22.55
C ALA A 50 1.54 -0.67 22.03
N LYS A 51 1.22 0.57 22.41
CA LYS A 51 0.20 1.41 21.80
C LYS A 51 0.75 2.83 21.83
N TRP A 52 1.40 3.22 20.75
CA TRP A 52 2.09 4.52 20.67
C TRP A 52 1.44 5.39 19.63
N GLU A 53 0.99 6.57 20.03
CA GLU A 53 0.47 7.55 19.08
C GLU A 53 1.56 7.99 18.10
N VAL A 54 1.14 8.36 16.89
CA VAL A 54 2.00 9.01 15.90
C VAL A 54 1.69 10.50 15.95
N ASP A 55 2.62 11.29 16.47
CA ASP A 55 2.42 12.72 16.74
C ASP A 55 1.95 13.50 15.50
N SER A 56 2.52 13.22 14.33
CA SER A 56 2.11 13.84 13.06
C SER A 56 0.77 13.36 12.49
N MET A 57 0.15 12.33 13.08
CA MET A 57 -1.11 11.72 12.64
C MET A 57 -2.04 11.48 13.84
N PRO A 58 -2.72 12.52 14.37
CA PRO A 58 -3.59 12.39 15.54
C PRO A 58 -4.63 11.27 15.40
N GLY A 59 -4.74 10.41 16.42
CA GLY A 59 -5.63 9.25 16.40
C GLY A 59 -5.10 8.03 15.63
N VAL A 60 -3.88 8.09 15.10
CA VAL A 60 -3.17 6.95 14.51
C VAL A 60 -2.13 6.43 15.50
N TYR A 61 -2.06 5.12 15.64
CA TYR A 61 -1.18 4.47 16.61
C TYR A 61 -0.36 3.35 15.96
N ARG A 62 0.77 3.05 16.58
CA ARG A 62 1.56 1.84 16.36
C ARG A 62 1.21 0.82 17.44
N TYR A 63 0.90 -0.40 17.03
CA TYR A 63 0.44 -1.46 17.92
C TYR A 63 1.44 -2.59 18.02
N GLY A 64 1.63 -3.10 19.23
CA GLY A 64 2.26 -4.39 19.47
C GLY A 64 1.31 -5.56 19.23
N LYS A 65 1.87 -6.77 19.11
CA LYS A 65 1.09 -7.99 18.84
C LYS A 65 0.03 -8.28 19.91
N ASN A 66 0.27 -7.93 21.17
CA ASN A 66 -0.68 -8.16 22.27
C ASN A 66 -1.85 -7.15 22.27
N ARG A 67 -1.72 -6.04 21.52
CA ARG A 67 -2.73 -4.97 21.47
C ARG A 67 -3.57 -5.00 20.21
N ILE A 68 -2.97 -5.34 19.07
CA ILE A 68 -3.57 -5.15 17.73
C ILE A 68 -4.96 -5.76 17.58
N VAL A 69 -5.20 -6.96 18.12
CA VAL A 69 -6.51 -7.63 18.02
C VAL A 69 -7.58 -6.86 18.79
N ALA A 70 -7.30 -6.49 20.05
CA ALA A 70 -8.25 -5.76 20.88
C ALA A 70 -8.59 -4.37 20.29
N GLU A 71 -7.61 -3.72 19.66
CA GLU A 71 -7.76 -2.39 19.06
C GLU A 71 -8.52 -2.44 17.72
N LEU A 72 -8.37 -3.51 16.93
CA LEU A 72 -9.10 -3.68 15.68
C LEU A 72 -10.52 -4.21 15.88
N LYS A 73 -10.79 -4.95 16.96
CA LYS A 73 -12.11 -5.55 17.20
C LYS A 73 -13.28 -4.56 17.06
N PRO A 74 -13.27 -3.37 17.70
CA PRO A 74 -14.37 -2.42 17.56
C PRO A 74 -14.58 -1.90 16.13
N LEU A 75 -13.52 -1.87 15.31
CA LEU A 75 -13.60 -1.46 13.91
C LEU A 75 -14.21 -2.57 13.06
N VAL A 76 -13.80 -3.82 13.30
CA VAL A 76 -14.37 -5.00 12.65
C VAL A 76 -15.85 -5.15 13.00
N ASP A 77 -16.22 -4.98 14.27
CA ASP A 77 -17.62 -5.01 14.73
C ASP A 77 -18.48 -3.92 14.06
N LYS A 78 -17.87 -2.77 13.71
CA LYS A 78 -18.51 -1.68 12.94
C LYS A 78 -18.54 -1.91 11.44
N GLY A 79 -18.02 -3.04 10.96
CA GLY A 79 -18.06 -3.46 9.56
C GLY A 79 -16.77 -3.26 8.78
N LEU A 80 -15.62 -2.96 9.41
CA LEU A 80 -14.33 -2.89 8.69
C LEU A 80 -14.04 -4.23 7.98
N LYS A 81 -13.78 -4.17 6.66
CA LYS A 81 -13.60 -5.35 5.82
C LYS A 81 -12.15 -5.64 5.42
N SER A 82 -11.28 -4.63 5.43
CA SER A 82 -9.89 -4.83 5.03
C SER A 82 -8.91 -3.92 5.76
N ILE A 83 -7.70 -4.43 5.97
CA ILE A 83 -6.57 -3.70 6.57
C ILE A 83 -5.32 -3.83 5.70
N LEU A 84 -4.41 -2.87 5.84
CA LEU A 84 -3.08 -2.90 5.26
C LEU A 84 -2.03 -2.74 6.37
N LEU A 85 -1.26 -3.80 6.61
CA LEU A 85 -0.23 -3.85 7.64
C LEU A 85 1.08 -3.20 7.16
N PHE A 86 1.64 -2.35 8.01
CA PHE A 86 2.96 -1.76 7.88
C PHE A 86 3.81 -2.16 9.09
N GLY A 87 4.92 -2.86 8.84
CA GLY A 87 5.88 -3.21 9.89
C GLY A 87 6.81 -2.06 10.21
N VAL A 88 7.05 -1.82 11.50
CA VAL A 88 7.94 -0.76 12.00
C VAL A 88 8.84 -1.37 13.06
N ILE A 89 10.10 -1.60 12.72
CA ILE A 89 11.07 -2.17 13.68
C ILE A 89 11.67 -1.08 14.58
N THR A 90 11.75 -1.41 15.86
CA THR A 90 12.27 -0.55 16.94
C THR A 90 13.41 -1.22 17.68
N HIS A 91 13.31 -2.53 17.96
CA HIS A 91 14.35 -3.31 18.64
C HIS A 91 15.12 -4.25 17.71
N LEU A 92 14.46 -4.80 16.69
CA LEU A 92 15.11 -5.63 15.69
C LEU A 92 16.15 -4.80 14.92
N SER A 93 17.28 -5.44 14.62
CA SER A 93 18.37 -4.79 13.91
C SER A 93 17.98 -4.47 12.47
N LYS A 94 18.38 -3.28 12.02
CA LYS A 94 18.41 -2.90 10.61
C LYS A 94 19.75 -3.35 10.01
N ASP A 95 19.74 -3.80 8.76
CA ASP A 95 20.96 -4.10 7.98
C ASP A 95 20.84 -3.56 6.55
N THR A 96 21.72 -3.97 5.63
CA THR A 96 21.72 -3.47 4.25
C THR A 96 20.71 -4.18 3.33
N CYS A 97 20.19 -5.34 3.73
CA CYS A 97 19.29 -6.16 2.91
C CYS A 97 17.90 -6.38 3.54
N GLY A 98 17.63 -5.78 4.69
CA GLY A 98 16.41 -5.94 5.46
C GLY A 98 16.19 -7.38 5.91
N SER A 99 17.16 -8.04 6.53
CA SER A 99 17.02 -9.46 6.95
C SER A 99 15.83 -9.69 7.90
N ASN A 100 15.44 -8.67 8.67
CA ASN A 100 14.29 -8.73 9.56
C ASN A 100 12.95 -8.39 8.90
N ALA A 101 12.90 -8.17 7.58
CA ALA A 101 11.65 -7.90 6.85
C ALA A 101 10.71 -9.12 6.79
N ASP A 102 11.25 -10.34 6.90
CA ASP A 102 10.53 -11.60 6.78
C ASP A 102 10.96 -12.63 7.82
N SER A 103 11.69 -12.21 8.85
CA SER A 103 12.12 -13.09 9.94
C SER A 103 10.93 -13.53 10.79
N LYS A 104 11.10 -14.63 11.53
CA LYS A 104 10.08 -15.17 12.45
C LYS A 104 9.68 -14.18 13.55
N ASP A 105 10.55 -13.22 13.85
CA ASP A 105 10.36 -12.21 14.90
C ASP A 105 9.77 -10.91 14.33
N ASN A 106 9.59 -10.83 13.00
CA ASN A 106 9.00 -9.67 12.35
C ASN A 106 7.55 -9.44 12.86
N PRO A 107 7.19 -8.20 13.22
CA PRO A 107 5.88 -7.91 13.80
C PRO A 107 4.71 -8.18 12.85
N VAL A 108 4.89 -8.00 11.54
CA VAL A 108 3.87 -8.31 10.53
C VAL A 108 3.70 -9.82 10.40
N VAL A 109 4.80 -10.58 10.30
CA VAL A 109 4.78 -12.06 10.22
C VAL A 109 4.04 -12.65 11.42
N LEU A 110 4.29 -12.12 12.62
CA LEU A 110 3.61 -12.56 13.86
C LEU A 110 2.13 -12.14 13.91
N ALA A 111 1.78 -10.95 13.43
CA ALA A 111 0.42 -10.42 13.50
C ALA A 111 -0.56 -11.13 12.54
N ILE A 112 -0.11 -11.53 11.35
CA ILE A 112 -0.98 -12.15 10.32
C ILE A 112 -1.77 -13.35 10.87
N PRO A 113 -1.15 -14.42 11.42
CA PRO A 113 -1.90 -15.59 11.88
C PRO A 113 -2.85 -15.25 13.05
N MET A 114 -2.46 -14.33 13.94
CA MET A 114 -3.32 -13.88 15.04
C MET A 114 -4.57 -13.18 14.52
N LEU A 115 -4.42 -12.32 13.53
CA LEU A 115 -5.53 -11.60 12.89
C LEU A 115 -6.41 -12.53 12.06
N ARG A 116 -5.82 -13.48 11.32
CA ARG A 116 -6.57 -14.52 10.59
C ARG A 116 -7.45 -15.35 11.51
N SER A 117 -6.93 -15.74 12.68
CA SER A 117 -7.68 -16.51 13.67
C SER A 117 -8.75 -15.68 14.37
N SER A 118 -8.49 -14.39 14.65
CA SER A 118 -9.40 -13.53 15.41
C SER A 118 -10.52 -12.96 14.53
N PHE A 119 -10.22 -12.70 13.26
CA PHE A 119 -11.11 -12.07 12.28
C PHE A 119 -11.09 -12.84 10.95
N PRO A 120 -11.76 -14.00 10.85
CA PRO A 120 -11.68 -14.86 9.66
C PRO A 120 -12.12 -14.18 8.35
N ASP A 121 -13.08 -13.25 8.45
CA ASP A 121 -13.64 -12.50 7.31
C ASP A 121 -12.89 -11.20 6.99
N LEU A 122 -11.89 -10.81 7.80
CA LEU A 122 -11.11 -9.62 7.57
C LEU A 122 -10.05 -9.87 6.50
N VAL A 123 -10.09 -9.09 5.41
CA VAL A 123 -9.06 -9.13 4.39
C VAL A 123 -7.80 -8.44 4.92
N ILE A 124 -6.67 -9.13 4.80
CA ILE A 124 -5.38 -8.67 5.32
C ILE A 124 -4.45 -8.46 4.14
N ALA A 125 -4.07 -7.21 3.93
CA ALA A 125 -2.99 -6.83 3.03
C ALA A 125 -1.72 -6.53 3.84
N CYS A 126 -0.55 -6.78 3.26
CA CYS A 126 0.74 -6.43 3.84
C CYS A 126 1.57 -5.60 2.85
N ASP A 127 2.11 -4.47 3.30
CA ASP A 127 3.09 -3.71 2.55
C ASP A 127 4.39 -4.53 2.39
N VAL A 128 4.85 -4.66 1.16
CA VAL A 128 6.12 -5.32 0.85
C VAL A 128 7.13 -4.26 0.43
N CYS A 129 8.09 -3.98 1.31
CA CYS A 129 9.12 -2.98 1.10
C CYS A 129 10.32 -3.23 2.03
N LEU A 130 11.50 -2.74 1.66
CA LEU A 130 12.71 -2.82 2.49
C LEU A 130 12.96 -1.59 3.36
N CYS A 131 12.28 -0.47 3.09
CA CYS A 131 12.60 0.79 3.75
C CYS A 131 12.43 0.81 5.29
N PRO A 132 11.50 0.05 5.91
CA PRO A 132 11.43 -0.01 7.37
C PRO A 132 12.59 -0.82 7.97
N TYR A 133 13.20 -1.72 7.18
CA TYR A 133 14.09 -2.77 7.66
C TYR A 133 15.57 -2.54 7.34
N THR A 134 15.88 -1.53 6.52
CA THR A 134 17.25 -1.24 6.09
C THR A 134 17.86 -0.06 6.85
N ILE A 135 19.17 -0.09 7.08
CA ILE A 135 19.91 0.99 7.76
C ILE A 135 19.85 2.31 6.97
N HIS A 136 19.75 2.22 5.65
CA HIS A 136 19.73 3.37 4.76
C HIS A 136 18.31 3.90 4.47
N GLY A 137 17.25 3.16 4.81
CA GLY A 137 15.86 3.62 4.62
C GLY A 137 15.37 3.71 3.17
N HIS A 138 16.16 3.27 2.18
CA HIS A 138 15.73 3.09 0.79
C HIS A 138 14.86 1.83 0.60
N CYS A 139 14.05 1.83 -0.46
CA CYS A 139 13.12 0.73 -0.76
C CYS A 139 13.79 -0.53 -1.35
N GLY A 140 15.08 -0.46 -1.69
CA GLY A 140 15.84 -1.52 -2.35
C GLY A 140 17.23 -1.68 -1.75
N ILE A 141 17.93 -2.73 -2.15
CA ILE A 141 19.34 -2.97 -1.85
C ILE A 141 20.18 -1.99 -2.67
N LEU A 142 21.19 -1.38 -2.04
CA LEU A 142 22.07 -0.42 -2.69
C LEU A 142 23.39 -1.06 -3.14
N ARG A 143 24.00 -0.48 -4.18
CA ARG A 143 25.39 -0.72 -4.59
C ARG A 143 26.33 0.17 -3.76
N ASP A 144 27.62 -0.11 -3.84
CA ASP A 144 28.66 0.68 -3.14
C ASP A 144 28.64 2.16 -3.51
N ASN A 145 28.22 2.50 -4.75
CA ASN A 145 28.07 3.87 -5.22
C ASN A 145 26.74 4.54 -4.80
N GLY A 146 25.92 3.89 -3.96
CA GLY A 146 24.64 4.39 -3.47
C GLY A 146 23.46 4.25 -4.45
N SER A 147 23.67 3.77 -5.67
CA SER A 147 22.58 3.48 -6.61
C SER A 147 21.83 2.20 -6.23
N VAL A 148 20.58 2.08 -6.65
CA VAL A 148 19.76 0.89 -6.38
C VAL A 148 20.24 -0.30 -7.22
N ASN A 149 20.43 -1.44 -6.57
CA ASN A 149 20.64 -2.72 -7.22
C ASN A 149 19.29 -3.41 -7.49
N ASN A 150 18.70 -3.17 -8.66
CA ASN A 150 17.36 -3.65 -8.99
C ASN A 150 17.23 -5.19 -8.90
N GLU A 151 18.19 -5.94 -9.45
CA GLU A 151 18.16 -7.41 -9.45
C GLU A 151 18.12 -8.01 -8.04
N LEU A 152 19.03 -7.57 -7.16
CA LEU A 152 19.02 -8.04 -5.77
C LEU A 152 17.77 -7.56 -5.02
N SER A 153 17.29 -6.35 -5.33
CA SER A 153 16.10 -5.79 -4.69
C SER A 153 14.85 -6.60 -5.01
N ILE A 154 14.57 -6.90 -6.29
CA ILE A 154 13.35 -7.64 -6.67
C ILE A 154 13.35 -9.06 -6.15
N LYS A 155 14.53 -9.71 -6.09
CA LYS A 155 14.67 -11.04 -5.47
C LYS A 155 14.29 -10.98 -3.99
N ARG A 156 14.86 -10.02 -3.26
CA ARG A 156 14.59 -9.85 -1.83
C ARG A 156 13.12 -9.48 -1.54
N ILE A 157 12.54 -8.61 -2.36
CA ILE A 157 11.12 -8.23 -2.28
C ILE A 157 10.21 -9.44 -2.50
N ALA A 158 10.55 -10.34 -3.45
CA ALA A 158 9.80 -11.56 -3.67
C ALA A 158 9.87 -12.52 -2.47
N GLU A 159 11.04 -12.68 -1.85
CA GLU A 159 11.21 -13.48 -0.62
C GLU A 159 10.29 -13.00 0.50
N ILE A 160 10.25 -11.68 0.74
CA ILE A 160 9.40 -11.07 1.77
C ILE A 160 7.92 -11.30 1.46
N ALA A 161 7.49 -11.07 0.21
CA ALA A 161 6.11 -11.29 -0.20
C ALA A 161 5.70 -12.76 0.00
N VAL A 162 6.57 -13.71 -0.34
CA VAL A 162 6.34 -15.15 -0.14
C VAL A 162 6.25 -15.49 1.35
N SER A 163 7.07 -14.88 2.20
CA SER A 163 6.99 -15.09 3.65
C SER A 163 5.65 -14.61 4.24
N TYR A 164 5.21 -13.40 3.88
CA TYR A 164 3.88 -12.91 4.31
C TYR A 164 2.74 -13.77 3.77
N ALA A 165 2.85 -14.25 2.52
CA ALA A 165 1.88 -15.18 1.94
C ALA A 165 1.81 -16.49 2.74
N LYS A 166 2.96 -17.08 3.10
CA LYS A 166 3.04 -18.29 3.93
C LYS A 166 2.47 -18.08 5.34
N ALA A 167 2.60 -16.88 5.89
CA ALA A 167 2.00 -16.52 7.18
C ALA A 167 0.47 -16.41 7.12
N GLY A 168 -0.13 -16.37 5.92
CA GLY A 168 -1.58 -16.33 5.71
C GLY A 168 -2.11 -14.98 5.22
N CYS A 169 -1.25 -14.10 4.68
CA CYS A 169 -1.68 -12.84 4.10
C CYS A 169 -2.50 -13.06 2.83
N HIS A 170 -3.60 -12.31 2.67
CA HIS A 170 -4.47 -12.40 1.50
C HIS A 170 -3.96 -11.58 0.32
N ILE A 171 -3.31 -10.43 0.60
CA ILE A 171 -2.87 -9.48 -0.40
C ILE A 171 -1.44 -9.01 -0.08
N VAL A 172 -0.48 -9.30 -0.97
CA VAL A 172 0.85 -8.67 -0.90
C VAL A 172 0.84 -7.39 -1.72
N ALA A 173 1.27 -6.29 -1.12
CA ALA A 173 1.19 -4.96 -1.71
C ALA A 173 2.59 -4.33 -1.86
N PRO A 174 3.34 -4.65 -2.94
CA PRO A 174 4.69 -4.15 -3.14
C PRO A 174 4.69 -2.65 -3.44
N SER A 175 5.36 -1.88 -2.57
CA SER A 175 5.39 -0.42 -2.61
C SER A 175 6.77 0.17 -2.90
N ASP A 176 7.72 -0.69 -3.28
CA ASP A 176 9.13 -0.41 -3.52
C ASP A 176 9.42 0.37 -4.82
N MET A 177 8.57 0.22 -5.84
CA MET A 177 8.74 0.79 -7.19
C MET A 177 9.93 0.25 -8.01
N MET A 178 10.44 -0.93 -7.69
CA MET A 178 11.48 -1.58 -8.49
C MET A 178 10.93 -2.09 -9.83
N ASP A 179 11.78 -2.16 -10.85
CA ASP A 179 11.39 -2.67 -12.15
C ASP A 179 11.33 -4.21 -12.10
N GLY A 180 10.24 -4.79 -12.59
CA GLY A 180 10.06 -6.26 -12.64
C GLY A 180 9.61 -6.94 -11.33
N ARG A 181 9.47 -6.23 -10.20
CA ARG A 181 9.10 -6.85 -8.90
C ARG A 181 7.80 -7.66 -8.95
N VAL A 182 6.81 -7.23 -9.74
CA VAL A 182 5.51 -7.92 -9.86
C VAL A 182 5.71 -9.33 -10.41
N LEU A 183 6.53 -9.48 -11.46
CA LEU A 183 6.85 -10.78 -12.04
C LEU A 183 7.63 -11.65 -11.05
N ALA A 184 8.63 -11.08 -10.38
CA ALA A 184 9.41 -11.78 -9.36
C ALA A 184 8.53 -12.33 -8.22
N ILE A 185 7.64 -11.50 -7.67
CA ILE A 185 6.69 -11.93 -6.63
C ILE A 185 5.74 -13.01 -7.17
N LYS A 186 5.18 -12.85 -8.37
CA LYS A 186 4.27 -13.86 -8.95
C LYS A 186 4.97 -15.19 -9.20
N ASN A 187 6.23 -15.19 -9.62
CA ASN A 187 7.03 -16.41 -9.77
C ASN A 187 7.27 -17.06 -8.39
N GLY A 188 7.68 -16.29 -7.38
CA GLY A 188 7.87 -16.83 -6.02
C GLY A 188 6.59 -17.42 -5.44
N LEU A 189 5.43 -16.76 -5.62
CA LEU A 189 4.13 -17.29 -5.20
C LEU A 189 3.74 -18.57 -5.96
N ARG A 190 4.12 -18.69 -7.25
CA ARG A 190 3.88 -19.90 -8.05
C ARG A 190 4.70 -21.07 -7.53
N GLU A 191 5.97 -20.85 -7.21
CA GLU A 191 6.89 -21.87 -6.68
C GLU A 191 6.38 -22.49 -5.38
N VAL A 192 5.74 -21.68 -4.52
CA VAL A 192 5.16 -22.15 -3.26
C VAL A 192 3.66 -22.49 -3.37
N GLN A 193 3.11 -22.55 -4.58
CA GLN A 193 1.71 -22.93 -4.87
C GLN A 193 0.65 -22.01 -4.23
N LEU A 194 0.97 -20.73 -3.99
CA LEU A 194 0.06 -19.73 -3.41
C LEU A 194 -0.44 -18.70 -4.43
N CYS A 195 -0.10 -18.84 -5.72
CA CYS A 195 -0.47 -17.87 -6.76
C CYS A 195 -2.00 -17.73 -6.97
N SER A 196 -2.78 -18.77 -6.64
CA SER A 196 -4.26 -18.78 -6.73
C SER A 196 -4.96 -18.31 -5.45
N SER A 197 -4.24 -18.20 -4.33
CA SER A 197 -4.81 -17.86 -3.02
C SER A 197 -4.34 -16.51 -2.48
N VAL A 198 -3.35 -15.89 -3.13
CA VAL A 198 -2.78 -14.60 -2.70
C VAL A 198 -2.84 -13.58 -3.85
N SER A 199 -3.52 -12.47 -3.57
CA SER A 199 -3.60 -11.32 -4.48
C SER A 199 -2.33 -10.49 -4.42
N LEU A 200 -2.00 -9.83 -5.54
CA LEU A 200 -0.89 -8.88 -5.62
C LEU A 200 -1.46 -7.51 -5.95
N LEU A 201 -1.44 -6.60 -4.96
CA LEU A 201 -1.90 -5.22 -5.10
C LEU A 201 -0.68 -4.32 -5.35
N SER A 202 -0.27 -4.24 -6.62
CA SER A 202 0.91 -3.44 -6.98
C SER A 202 0.63 -1.96 -6.77
N TYR A 203 1.54 -1.27 -6.07
CA TYR A 203 1.66 0.18 -6.20
C TYR A 203 2.29 0.49 -7.55
N SER A 204 1.51 0.29 -8.63
CA SER A 204 2.01 0.43 -10.00
C SER A 204 2.44 1.86 -10.31
N VAL A 205 1.74 2.83 -9.71
CA VAL A 205 1.99 4.26 -9.89
C VAL A 205 2.15 4.89 -8.51
N LYS A 206 3.40 5.06 -8.08
CA LYS A 206 3.76 5.75 -6.84
C LYS A 206 4.74 6.88 -7.14
N PHE A 207 4.28 8.11 -6.91
CA PHE A 207 5.04 9.32 -7.21
C PHE A 207 6.02 9.67 -6.07
N ALA A 208 7.10 10.36 -6.39
CA ALA A 208 7.99 11.01 -5.44
C ALA A 208 7.29 12.27 -4.92
N SER A 209 6.57 12.15 -3.80
CA SER A 209 5.70 13.20 -3.27
C SER A 209 6.13 13.73 -1.90
N ALA A 210 5.83 15.00 -1.64
CA ALA A 210 6.01 15.63 -0.34
C ALA A 210 4.94 15.21 0.68
N PHE A 211 3.81 14.64 0.24
CA PHE A 211 2.71 14.22 1.12
C PHE A 211 3.03 13.02 2.02
N TYR A 212 4.20 12.39 1.86
CA TYR A 212 4.60 11.25 2.69
C TYR A 212 5.23 11.64 4.04
N GLY A 213 5.33 12.93 4.38
CA GLY A 213 5.94 13.38 5.64
C GLY A 213 5.41 12.64 6.88
N PRO A 214 4.10 12.74 7.19
CA PRO A 214 3.51 12.06 8.34
C PRO A 214 3.66 10.54 8.29
N PHE A 215 3.50 9.94 7.10
CA PHE A 215 3.68 8.50 6.92
C PHE A 215 5.12 8.05 7.24
N ARG A 216 6.14 8.81 6.83
CA ARG A 216 7.55 8.46 7.08
C ARG A 216 7.90 8.49 8.56
N GLU A 217 7.26 9.37 9.32
CA GLU A 217 7.35 9.37 10.78
C GLU A 217 6.67 8.12 11.33
N ALA A 218 5.42 7.85 10.93
CA ALA A 218 4.69 6.65 11.33
C ALA A 218 5.48 5.36 11.07
N SER A 219 6.09 5.22 9.89
CA SER A 219 6.85 4.04 9.48
C SER A 219 8.33 4.02 9.90
N LYS A 220 8.85 5.10 10.53
CA LYS A 220 10.27 5.30 10.85
C LYS A 220 11.21 4.93 9.67
N SER A 221 10.85 5.37 8.46
CA SER A 221 11.49 4.91 7.22
C SER A 221 12.04 6.04 6.34
N SER A 222 12.37 7.20 6.92
CA SER A 222 13.03 8.26 6.15
C SER A 222 14.36 7.77 5.58
N PRO A 223 14.70 8.08 4.31
CA PRO A 223 16.00 7.71 3.76
C PRO A 223 17.10 8.43 4.55
N ALA A 224 18.19 7.70 4.85
CA ALA A 224 19.31 8.24 5.61
C ALA A 224 20.12 9.27 4.81
N PHE A 225 20.10 9.16 3.48
CA PHE A 225 20.73 10.10 2.55
C PHE A 225 19.94 10.17 1.24
N GLY A 226 20.19 11.21 0.44
CA GLY A 226 19.59 11.39 -0.87
C GLY A 226 18.05 11.45 -0.85
N ASP A 227 17.43 10.93 -1.91
CA ASP A 227 15.97 10.87 -2.04
C ASP A 227 15.52 9.59 -2.76
N ARG A 228 14.21 9.51 -3.07
CA ARG A 228 13.59 8.34 -3.72
C ARG A 228 13.27 8.57 -5.20
N LYS A 229 13.73 9.69 -5.80
CA LYS A 229 13.38 10.10 -7.17
C LYS A 229 13.98 9.20 -8.25
N ALA A 230 14.98 8.40 -7.90
CA ALA A 230 15.59 7.44 -8.81
C ALA A 230 14.68 6.23 -9.14
N TYR A 231 13.58 6.04 -8.41
CA TYR A 231 12.64 4.92 -8.62
C TYR A 231 11.17 5.30 -8.41
N GLN A 232 10.86 6.27 -7.54
CA GLN A 232 9.51 6.84 -7.48
C GLN A 232 9.28 7.81 -8.63
N LEU A 233 8.06 7.80 -9.18
CA LEU A 233 7.75 8.57 -10.39
C LEU A 233 7.79 10.09 -10.14
N PRO A 234 8.32 10.88 -11.08
CA PRO A 234 8.27 12.34 -10.94
C PRO A 234 6.81 12.85 -10.97
N PRO A 235 6.42 13.82 -10.14
CA PRO A 235 5.10 14.43 -10.21
C PRO A 235 4.77 14.94 -11.62
N GLY A 236 3.54 14.70 -12.10
CA GLY A 236 3.11 15.11 -13.44
C GLY A 236 3.51 14.16 -14.59
N SER A 237 4.24 13.08 -14.32
CA SER A 237 4.69 12.15 -15.36
C SER A 237 3.62 11.13 -15.78
N ALA A 238 2.52 11.59 -16.38
CA ALA A 238 1.40 10.74 -16.79
C ALA A 238 1.82 9.60 -17.75
N GLY A 239 2.72 9.87 -18.70
CA GLY A 239 3.23 8.84 -19.62
C GLY A 239 4.04 7.73 -18.93
N LEU A 240 4.85 8.08 -17.92
CA LEU A 240 5.55 7.08 -17.10
C LEU A 240 4.57 6.28 -16.24
N ALA A 241 3.57 6.94 -15.66
CA ALA A 241 2.52 6.28 -14.89
C ALA A 241 1.74 5.26 -15.75
N ALA A 242 1.37 5.63 -16.98
CA ALA A 242 0.68 4.74 -17.90
C ALA A 242 1.55 3.52 -18.26
N ARG A 243 2.84 3.72 -18.53
CA ARG A 243 3.77 2.61 -18.78
C ARG A 243 3.91 1.69 -17.56
N ALA A 244 4.13 2.26 -16.37
CA ALA A 244 4.26 1.49 -15.15
C ALA A 244 2.99 0.67 -14.81
N ALA A 245 1.80 1.20 -15.09
CA ALA A 245 0.54 0.48 -14.96
C ALA A 245 0.36 -0.61 -16.05
N GLY A 246 0.84 -0.35 -17.26
CA GLY A 246 0.76 -1.28 -18.40
C GLY A 246 1.79 -2.41 -18.39
N CYS A 247 2.89 -2.30 -17.62
CA CYS A 247 4.00 -3.27 -17.55
C CYS A 247 3.65 -4.62 -16.87
N GLY A 248 2.40 -5.07 -16.92
CA GLY A 248 1.90 -6.27 -16.23
C GLY A 248 2.47 -7.63 -16.64
N GLY A 249 3.62 -7.70 -17.33
CA GLY A 249 4.17 -9.00 -17.76
C GLY A 249 5.57 -9.03 -18.40
N GLY A 250 6.25 -7.91 -18.62
CA GLY A 250 7.60 -7.96 -19.18
C GLY A 250 8.13 -6.62 -19.66
N LEU A 251 9.09 -6.08 -18.90
CA LEU A 251 10.29 -5.37 -19.35
C LEU A 251 11.39 -5.72 -18.34
#